data_AF-A0A6G7SVY5-F1
#
_entry.id   AF-A0A6G7SVY5-F1
#
_cell.length_a   1.000
_cell.length_b   1.000
_cell.length_c   1.000
_cell.angle_alpha   90.00
_cell.angle_beta   90.00
_cell.angle_gamma   90.00
#
_symmetry.space_group_name_H-M   'P 1'
#
loop_
_entity.id
_entity.type
_entity.pdbx_description
1 polymer ?
#
loop_
_entity_poly.entity_id
_entity_poly.type
_entity_poly.pdbx_seq_one_letter_code
_entity_poly.pdbx_strand_id
1 'polypeptide(L)'
;MTNRPPVVVRRPASSSGPPRLAEAARHAGLAVTLFPAGALALCSTLTGHREAARRRWLRAGPLPLGARSPGVARLVFHGALTILLGVVALLLAGALALAVARGLLYGFVDRTPHINDWGGPSLAGAWLAHFAVSVPCVALALVILTGLTRLNRHTTAPLRGERRPAWALPTAVLAVVLGLLFVLAFVHQLP
;
A
#
# COMPACT_ATOMS: atom_id res chain seq x y z
N MET A 1 -4.84 -16.27 62.75
CA MET A 1 -5.51 -16.14 61.43
C MET A 1 -5.59 -14.68 61.07
N THR A 2 -4.69 -14.17 60.22
CA THR A 2 -4.70 -12.77 59.77
C THR A 2 -4.87 -12.74 58.25
N ASN A 3 -6.07 -12.38 57.81
CA ASN A 3 -6.48 -12.35 56.42
C ASN A 3 -6.14 -10.96 55.83
N ARG A 4 -5.09 -10.85 55.01
CA ARG A 4 -4.84 -9.64 54.22
C ARG A 4 -5.52 -9.79 52.85
N PRO A 5 -6.39 -8.86 52.43
CA PRO A 5 -6.94 -8.91 51.08
C PRO A 5 -5.83 -8.62 50.04
N PRO A 6 -5.93 -9.20 48.83
CA PRO A 6 -4.94 -8.97 47.79
C PRO A 6 -5.02 -7.51 47.29
N VAL A 7 -3.87 -6.84 47.27
CA VAL A 7 -3.72 -5.51 46.66
C VAL A 7 -3.89 -5.66 45.15
N VAL A 8 -5.02 -5.20 44.62
CA VAL A 8 -5.25 -5.12 43.17
C VAL A 8 -4.44 -3.94 42.62
N VAL A 9 -3.25 -4.24 42.11
CA VAL A 9 -2.46 -3.28 41.34
C VAL A 9 -3.14 -3.07 39.99
N ARG A 10 -4.01 -2.06 39.87
CA ARG A 10 -4.49 -1.58 38.56
C ARG A 10 -3.28 -1.00 37.81
N ARG A 11 -2.75 -1.74 36.85
CA ARG A 11 -1.84 -1.17 35.86
C ARG A 11 -2.59 -0.06 35.11
N PRO A 12 -2.02 1.16 34.99
CA PRO A 12 -2.60 2.15 34.12
C PRO A 12 -2.56 1.61 32.69
N ALA A 13 -3.72 1.52 32.05
CA ALA A 13 -3.83 1.25 30.63
C ALA A 13 -3.37 2.49 29.87
N SER A 14 -2.05 2.69 29.74
CA SER A 14 -1.50 3.66 28.80
C SER A 14 -1.50 3.04 27.40
N SER A 15 -2.66 2.97 26.75
CA SER A 15 -2.69 2.73 25.30
C SER A 15 -2.41 4.06 24.58
N SER A 16 -1.15 4.50 24.57
CA SER A 16 -0.69 5.47 23.58
C SER A 16 -0.57 4.72 22.25
N GLY A 17 -1.71 4.57 21.56
CA GLY A 17 -1.70 4.07 20.18
C GLY A 17 -0.74 4.93 19.34
N PRO A 18 -0.05 4.35 18.35
CA PRO A 18 0.82 5.14 17.48
C PRO A 18 0.02 6.28 16.85
N PRO A 19 0.63 7.46 16.65
CA PRO A 19 -0.06 8.56 15.98
C PRO A 19 -0.60 8.07 14.64
N ARG A 20 -1.82 8.47 14.25
CA ARG A 20 -2.51 8.00 13.03
C ARG A 20 -1.63 8.05 11.77
N LEU A 21 -0.67 8.99 11.74
CA LEU A 21 0.36 9.12 10.71
C LEU A 21 1.34 7.94 10.65
N ALA A 22 1.83 7.44 11.79
CA ALA A 22 2.75 6.30 11.83
C ALA A 22 2.05 5.00 11.38
N GLU A 23 0.77 4.83 11.72
CA GLU A 23 -0.02 3.71 11.24
C GLU A 23 -0.30 3.81 9.73
N ALA A 24 -0.63 5.00 9.22
CA ALA A 24 -0.78 5.25 7.79
C ALA A 24 0.54 5.01 7.02
N ALA A 25 1.67 5.50 7.53
CA ALA A 25 2.98 5.28 6.94
C ALA A 25 3.35 3.79 6.90
N ARG A 26 3.06 3.04 7.97
CA ARG A 26 3.24 1.59 8.01
C ARG A 26 2.36 0.90 6.97
N HIS A 27 1.09 1.28 6.85
CA HIS A 27 0.18 0.73 5.85
C HIS A 27 0.58 1.06 4.41
N ALA A 28 1.12 2.26 4.18
CA ALA A 28 1.66 2.65 2.89
C ALA A 28 2.90 1.81 2.55
N GLY A 29 3.82 1.60 3.51
CA GLY A 29 4.99 0.72 3.33
C GLY A 29 4.60 -0.73 3.05
N LEU A 30 3.52 -1.23 3.67
CA LEU A 30 3.00 -2.58 3.39
C LEU A 30 2.46 -2.72 1.96
N ALA A 31 1.99 -1.66 1.32
CA ALA A 31 1.46 -1.71 -0.04
C ALA A 31 2.55 -2.11 -1.05
N VAL A 32 3.78 -1.62 -0.85
CA VAL A 32 4.94 -1.95 -1.68
C VAL A 32 5.28 -3.44 -1.63
N THR A 33 4.98 -4.10 -0.50
CA THR A 33 5.20 -5.55 -0.34
C THR A 33 4.16 -6.41 -1.05
N LEU A 34 3.08 -5.84 -1.59
CA LEU A 34 2.02 -6.60 -2.26
C LEU A 34 2.53 -7.29 -3.51
N PHE A 35 3.35 -6.62 -4.32
CA PHE A 35 3.92 -7.21 -5.52
C PHE A 35 4.73 -8.49 -5.22
N PRO A 36 5.79 -8.44 -4.39
CA PRO A 36 6.56 -9.65 -4.09
C PRO A 36 5.72 -10.70 -3.35
N ALA A 37 4.79 -10.29 -2.48
CA ALA A 37 3.90 -11.24 -1.81
C ALA A 37 2.97 -11.96 -2.79
N GLY A 38 2.37 -11.25 -3.75
CA GLY A 38 1.52 -11.83 -4.79
C GLY A 38 2.29 -12.78 -5.71
N ALA A 39 3.50 -12.40 -6.11
CA ALA A 39 4.38 -13.23 -6.94
C ALA A 39 4.78 -14.53 -6.20
N LEU A 40 5.20 -14.43 -4.94
CA LEU A 40 5.54 -15.58 -4.11
C LEU A 40 4.33 -16.47 -3.83
N ALA A 41 3.13 -15.88 -3.66
CA ALA A 41 1.89 -16.64 -3.53
C ALA A 41 1.57 -17.43 -4.80
N LEU A 42 1.71 -16.81 -5.97
CA LEU A 42 1.49 -17.44 -7.26
C LEU A 42 2.48 -18.60 -7.47
N CYS A 43 3.78 -18.36 -7.32
CA CYS A 43 4.81 -19.40 -7.43
C CYS A 43 4.61 -20.54 -6.43
N SER A 44 4.30 -20.22 -5.17
CA SER A 44 4.03 -21.24 -4.14
C SER A 44 2.79 -22.07 -4.49
N THR A 45 1.76 -21.45 -5.08
CA THR A 45 0.54 -22.17 -5.51
C THR A 45 0.85 -23.13 -6.66
N LEU A 46 1.61 -22.67 -7.66
CA LEU A 46 1.97 -23.46 -8.85
C LEU A 46 2.91 -24.62 -8.51
N THR A 47 3.74 -24.47 -7.48
CA THR A 47 4.65 -25.52 -6.99
C THR A 47 4.03 -26.43 -5.91
N GLY A 48 2.72 -26.33 -5.66
CA GLY A 48 2.00 -27.21 -4.72
C GLY A 48 1.99 -26.77 -3.25
N HIS A 49 2.75 -25.72 -2.88
CA HIS A 49 2.84 -25.13 -1.55
C HIS A 49 1.64 -24.22 -1.20
N ARG A 50 0.43 -24.74 -1.38
CA ARG A 50 -0.84 -23.99 -1.30
C ARG A 50 -1.10 -23.34 0.06
N GLU A 51 -0.76 -24.02 1.16
CA GLU A 51 -0.98 -23.46 2.50
C GLU A 51 0.03 -22.36 2.83
N ALA A 52 1.27 -22.47 2.35
CA ALA A 52 2.26 -21.39 2.44
C ALA A 52 1.82 -20.18 1.61
N ALA A 53 1.34 -20.39 0.38
CA ALA A 53 0.74 -19.34 -0.46
C ALA A 53 -0.38 -18.59 0.27
N ARG A 54 -1.31 -19.34 0.87
CA ARG A 54 -2.46 -18.78 1.57
C ARG A 54 -2.07 -18.03 2.84
N ARG A 55 -1.34 -18.67 3.76
CA ARG A 55 -1.05 -18.10 5.09
C ARG A 55 0.07 -17.08 5.09
N ARG A 56 1.20 -17.41 4.45
CA ARG A 56 2.43 -16.59 4.53
C ARG A 56 2.36 -15.42 3.57
N TRP A 57 2.01 -15.68 2.32
CA TRP A 57 2.12 -14.69 1.25
C TRP A 57 0.84 -13.87 1.08
N LEU A 58 -0.33 -14.51 1.07
CA LEU A 58 -1.64 -13.82 1.04
C LEU A 58 -2.14 -13.39 2.43
N ARG A 59 -1.35 -13.65 3.48
CA ARG A 59 -1.62 -13.26 4.88
C ARG A 59 -3.02 -13.66 5.34
N ALA A 60 -3.52 -14.81 4.87
CA ALA A 60 -4.80 -15.32 5.29
C ALA A 60 -4.68 -16.00 6.67
N GLY A 61 -5.67 -15.75 7.52
CA GLY A 61 -5.77 -16.39 8.83
C GLY A 61 -6.11 -17.88 8.76
N PRO A 62 -6.19 -18.54 9.93
CA PRO A 62 -6.68 -19.91 10.04
C PRO A 62 -8.05 -20.05 9.35
N LEU A 63 -8.27 -21.20 8.68
CA LEU A 63 -9.59 -21.52 8.17
C LEU A 63 -10.54 -21.79 9.36
N PRO A 64 -11.82 -21.41 9.26
CA PRO A 64 -12.85 -21.88 10.19
C PRO A 64 -12.89 -23.42 10.21
N LEU A 65 -13.26 -23.99 11.36
CA LEU A 65 -13.43 -25.44 11.49
C LEU A 65 -14.45 -25.94 10.45
N GLY A 66 -14.07 -26.97 9.68
CA GLY A 66 -14.91 -27.55 8.63
C GLY A 66 -14.88 -26.81 7.28
N ALA A 67 -14.18 -25.66 7.16
CA ALA A 67 -14.06 -24.97 5.89
C ALA A 67 -13.10 -25.71 4.94
N ARG A 68 -13.50 -25.86 3.68
CA ARG A 68 -12.65 -26.44 2.64
C ARG A 68 -11.51 -25.48 2.27
N SER A 69 -10.31 -26.02 2.14
CA SER A 69 -9.16 -25.26 1.63
C SER A 69 -9.44 -24.69 0.24
N PRO A 70 -9.00 -23.45 -0.05
CA PRO A 70 -9.13 -22.86 -1.38
C PRO A 70 -8.49 -23.74 -2.46
N GLY A 71 -9.20 -23.91 -3.59
CA GLY A 71 -8.64 -24.55 -4.77
C GLY A 71 -7.53 -23.72 -5.44
N VAL A 72 -6.73 -24.36 -6.29
CA VAL A 72 -5.60 -23.74 -7.02
C VAL A 72 -6.03 -22.50 -7.79
N ALA A 73 -7.09 -22.59 -8.60
CA ALA A 73 -7.60 -21.48 -9.40
C ALA A 73 -7.93 -20.24 -8.55
N ARG A 74 -8.50 -20.46 -7.35
CA ARG A 74 -8.83 -19.37 -6.43
C ARG A 74 -7.56 -18.71 -5.88
N LEU A 75 -6.54 -19.49 -5.53
CA LEU A 75 -5.25 -18.95 -5.05
C LEU A 75 -4.51 -18.20 -6.15
N VAL A 76 -4.48 -18.73 -7.38
CA VAL A 76 -3.90 -18.07 -8.56
C VAL A 76 -4.58 -16.73 -8.80
N PHE A 77 -5.92 -16.68 -8.80
CA PHE A 77 -6.66 -15.43 -8.98
C PHE A 77 -6.31 -14.37 -7.93
N HIS A 78 -6.25 -14.74 -6.65
CA HIS A 78 -5.90 -13.78 -5.59
C HIS A 78 -4.42 -13.39 -5.65
N GLY A 79 -3.52 -14.30 -6.02
CA GLY A 79 -2.11 -14.00 -6.28
C GLY A 79 -1.96 -12.98 -7.40
N ALA A 80 -2.60 -13.22 -8.55
CA ALA A 80 -2.59 -12.29 -9.69
C ALA A 80 -3.17 -10.92 -9.32
N LEU A 81 -4.30 -10.86 -8.62
CA LEU A 81 -4.88 -9.59 -8.17
C LEU A 81 -3.96 -8.85 -7.18
N THR A 82 -3.28 -9.58 -6.29
CA THR A 82 -2.30 -9.00 -5.35
C THR A 82 -1.09 -8.45 -6.10
N ILE A 83 -0.62 -9.14 -7.15
CA ILE A 83 0.44 -8.65 -8.05
C ILE A 83 0.01 -7.35 -8.71
N LEU A 84 -1.17 -7.32 -9.34
CA LEU A 84 -1.66 -6.15 -10.06
C LEU A 84 -1.81 -4.93 -9.13
N LEU A 85 -2.40 -5.10 -7.94
CA LEU A 85 -2.46 -4.04 -6.94
C LEU A 85 -1.07 -3.63 -6.44
N GLY A 86 -0.14 -4.57 -6.34
CA GLY A 86 1.26 -4.30 -6.01
C GLY A 86 1.99 -3.49 -7.08
N VAL A 87 1.74 -3.72 -8.36
CA VAL A 87 2.27 -2.89 -9.46
C VAL A 87 1.76 -1.46 -9.34
N VAL A 88 0.45 -1.27 -9.11
CA VAL A 88 -0.12 0.07 -8.87
C VAL A 88 0.53 0.74 -7.65
N ALA A 89 0.75 0.00 -6.57
CA ALA A 89 1.44 0.50 -5.38
C ALA A 89 2.90 0.90 -5.67
N LEU A 90 3.62 0.14 -6.50
CA LEU A 90 4.99 0.47 -6.91
C LEU A 90 5.04 1.72 -7.78
N LEU A 91 4.10 1.90 -8.72
CA LEU A 91 3.99 3.11 -9.53
C LEU A 91 3.74 4.35 -8.64
N LEU A 92 2.81 4.24 -7.69
CA LEU A 92 2.54 5.31 -6.73
C LEU A 92 3.74 5.58 -5.80
N ALA A 93 4.46 4.54 -5.37
CA ALA A 93 5.67 4.70 -4.58
C ALA A 93 6.79 5.39 -5.36
N GLY A 94 6.95 5.07 -6.65
CA GLY A 94 7.86 5.77 -7.56
C GLY A 94 7.47 7.23 -7.75
N ALA A 95 6.20 7.52 -8.00
CA ALA A 95 5.69 8.89 -8.11
C ALA A 95 5.86 9.68 -6.79
N LEU A 96 5.63 9.03 -5.65
CA LEU A 96 5.87 9.59 -4.32
C LEU A 96 7.35 9.93 -4.12
N ALA A 97 8.27 9.02 -4.50
CA ALA A 97 9.70 9.27 -4.43
C ALA A 97 10.11 10.45 -5.32
N LEU A 98 9.55 10.54 -6.53
CA LEU A 98 9.78 11.66 -7.44
C LEU A 98 9.25 12.98 -6.87
N ALA A 99 8.05 12.99 -6.27
CA ALA A 99 7.48 14.17 -5.63
C ALA A 99 8.32 14.63 -4.43
N VAL A 100 8.83 13.71 -3.61
CA VAL A 100 9.75 14.04 -2.52
C VAL A 100 11.06 14.61 -3.07
N ALA A 101 11.63 13.99 -4.10
CA ALA A 101 12.86 14.47 -4.73
C ALA A 101 12.69 15.87 -5.36
N ARG A 102 11.63 16.10 -6.12
CA ARG A 102 11.39 17.42 -6.74
C ARG A 102 10.89 18.46 -5.75
N GLY A 103 10.17 18.09 -4.69
CA GLY A 103 9.68 19.04 -3.70
C GLY A 103 10.74 19.47 -2.70
N LEU A 104 11.33 18.52 -1.98
CA LEU A 104 12.33 18.83 -0.95
C LEU A 104 13.71 19.07 -1.55
N LEU A 105 14.09 18.31 -2.59
CA LEU A 105 15.44 18.32 -3.15
C LEU A 105 15.54 19.05 -4.50
N TYR A 106 14.55 19.90 -4.83
CA TYR A 106 14.48 20.59 -6.14
C TYR A 106 15.83 21.15 -6.60
N GLY A 107 16.48 21.98 -5.79
CA GLY A 107 17.76 22.62 -6.12
C GLY A 107 18.98 21.69 -6.15
N PHE A 108 18.84 20.44 -5.69
CA PHE A 108 19.89 19.42 -5.82
C PHE A 108 19.69 18.57 -7.08
N VAL A 109 18.43 18.29 -7.43
CA VAL A 109 18.05 17.42 -8.54
C VAL A 109 18.04 18.17 -9.87
N ASP A 110 17.62 19.43 -9.87
CA ASP A 110 17.52 20.27 -11.06
C ASP A 110 18.47 21.46 -10.93
N ARG A 111 19.51 21.51 -11.77
CA ARG A 111 20.51 22.60 -11.82
C ARG A 111 20.41 23.42 -13.11
N THR A 112 19.31 23.28 -13.83
CA THR A 112 19.10 23.98 -15.10
C THR A 112 18.82 25.47 -14.88
N PRO A 113 19.14 26.35 -15.84
CA PRO A 113 18.84 27.78 -15.73
C PRO A 113 17.33 28.03 -15.56
N HIS A 114 16.96 28.70 -14.47
CA HIS A 114 15.56 28.90 -14.02
C HIS A 114 14.76 29.92 -14.84
N ILE A 115 14.76 29.82 -16.16
CA ILE A 115 14.20 30.89 -17.03
C ILE A 115 12.67 30.78 -17.13
N ASN A 116 12.12 29.56 -17.05
CA ASN A 116 10.69 29.27 -17.22
C ASN A 116 10.08 28.45 -16.06
N ASP A 117 10.72 28.46 -14.88
CA ASP A 117 10.27 27.65 -13.75
C ASP A 117 9.07 28.27 -13.03
N TRP A 118 8.16 27.41 -12.57
CA TRP A 118 7.04 27.83 -11.73
C TRP A 118 7.58 28.42 -10.43
N GLY A 119 7.16 29.62 -10.05
CA GLY A 119 7.72 30.34 -8.90
C GLY A 119 8.74 31.43 -9.28
N GLY A 120 9.00 31.63 -10.57
CA GLY A 120 9.80 32.74 -11.08
C GLY A 120 11.29 32.41 -11.21
N PRO A 121 12.12 33.38 -11.64
CA PRO A 121 13.49 33.10 -12.08
C PRO A 121 14.49 32.82 -10.95
N SER A 122 14.02 32.84 -9.70
CA SER A 122 14.85 32.58 -8.53
C SER A 122 14.74 31.13 -8.10
N LEU A 123 15.86 30.54 -7.68
CA LEU A 123 15.89 29.19 -7.11
C LEU A 123 14.92 29.05 -5.91
N ALA A 124 14.83 30.07 -5.05
CA ALA A 124 13.96 30.06 -3.88
C ALA A 124 12.47 30.01 -4.25
N GLY A 125 12.07 30.80 -5.25
CA GLY A 125 10.70 30.80 -5.77
C GLY A 125 10.36 29.47 -6.45
N ALA A 126 11.26 28.95 -7.28
CA ALA A 126 11.10 27.66 -7.93
C ALA A 126 10.99 26.51 -6.93
N TRP A 127 11.86 26.50 -5.91
CA TRP A 127 11.79 25.54 -4.81
C TRP A 127 10.46 25.63 -4.06
N LEU A 128 10.01 26.83 -3.70
CA LEU A 128 8.78 27.01 -2.93
C LEU A 128 7.55 26.50 -3.69
N ALA A 129 7.48 26.75 -5.00
CA ALA A 129 6.40 26.24 -5.84
C ALA A 129 6.38 24.70 -5.87
N HIS A 130 7.52 24.07 -6.12
CA HIS A 130 7.63 22.62 -6.17
C HIS A 130 7.36 21.97 -4.81
N PHE A 131 7.86 22.57 -3.73
CA PHE A 131 7.58 22.13 -2.37
C PHE A 131 6.06 22.20 -2.08
N ALA A 132 5.43 23.34 -2.38
CA ALA A 132 4.00 23.56 -2.13
C ALA A 132 3.10 22.57 -2.90
N VAL A 133 3.45 22.22 -4.14
CA VAL A 133 2.73 21.20 -4.93
C VAL A 133 3.02 19.79 -4.42
N SER A 134 4.26 19.52 -4.00
CA SER A 134 4.68 18.18 -3.59
C SER A 134 4.04 17.74 -2.27
N VAL A 135 3.80 18.65 -1.32
CA VAL A 135 3.15 18.35 -0.03
C VAL A 135 1.76 17.68 -0.19
N PRO A 136 0.78 18.26 -0.92
CA PRO A 136 -0.51 17.61 -1.13
C PRO A 136 -0.40 16.33 -1.97
N CYS A 137 0.50 16.28 -2.97
CA CYS A 137 0.74 15.06 -3.74
C CYS A 137 1.25 13.91 -2.87
N VAL A 138 2.21 14.18 -1.98
CA VAL A 138 2.74 13.21 -1.01
C VAL A 138 1.62 12.72 -0.08
N ALA A 139 0.83 13.63 0.48
CA ALA A 139 -0.27 13.28 1.36
C ALA A 139 -1.31 12.39 0.64
N LEU A 140 -1.69 12.75 -0.59
CA LEU A 140 -2.63 11.98 -1.41
C LEU A 140 -2.07 10.59 -1.73
N ALA A 141 -0.80 10.49 -2.13
CA ALA A 141 -0.16 9.20 -2.43
C ALA A 141 -0.15 8.27 -1.20
N LEU A 142 0.15 8.78 -0.01
CA LEU A 142 0.12 7.99 1.23
C LEU A 142 -1.29 7.49 1.57
N VAL A 143 -2.32 8.32 1.34
CA VAL A 143 -3.72 7.92 1.51
C VAL A 143 -4.09 6.81 0.53
N ILE A 144 -3.72 6.93 -0.74
CA ILE A 144 -4.00 5.92 -1.76
C ILE A 144 -3.27 4.61 -1.45
N LEU A 145 -1.97 4.65 -1.09
CA LEU A 145 -1.20 3.47 -0.70
C LEU A 145 -1.81 2.74 0.51
N THR A 146 -2.25 3.51 1.51
CA THR A 146 -2.99 2.96 2.66
C THR A 146 -4.29 2.29 2.20
N GLY A 147 -5.01 2.94 1.28
CA GLY A 147 -6.21 2.42 0.62
C GLY A 147 -5.97 1.10 -0.10
N LEU A 148 -4.87 0.97 -0.86
CA LEU A 148 -4.50 -0.26 -1.58
C LEU A 148 -4.24 -1.43 -0.64
N THR A 149 -3.54 -1.20 0.49
CA THR A 149 -3.34 -2.24 1.52
C THR A 149 -4.68 -2.72 2.08
N ARG A 150 -5.62 -1.81 2.36
CA ARG A 150 -6.97 -2.15 2.85
C ARG A 150 -7.79 -2.86 1.79
N LEU A 151 -7.74 -2.38 0.55
CA LEU A 151 -8.41 -2.97 -0.60
C LEU A 151 -7.94 -4.41 -0.80
N ASN A 152 -6.63 -4.66 -0.77
CA ASN A 152 -6.08 -6.01 -0.86
C ASN A 152 -6.54 -6.92 0.28
N ARG A 153 -6.68 -6.38 1.51
CA ARG A 153 -7.26 -7.13 2.63
C ARG A 153 -8.71 -7.52 2.34
N HIS A 154 -9.52 -6.62 1.79
CA HIS A 154 -10.91 -6.92 1.46
C HIS A 154 -11.05 -7.90 0.30
N THR A 155 -10.22 -7.79 -0.75
CA THR A 155 -10.25 -8.72 -1.88
C THR A 155 -9.84 -10.14 -1.47
N THR A 156 -8.92 -10.28 -0.51
CA THR A 156 -8.47 -11.56 0.06
C THR A 156 -9.34 -12.11 1.20
N ALA A 157 -10.39 -11.40 1.61
CA ALA A 157 -11.31 -11.83 2.67
C ALA A 157 -11.86 -13.26 2.49
N PRO A 158 -12.26 -13.71 1.29
CA PRO A 158 -12.74 -15.07 1.09
C PRO A 158 -11.73 -16.17 1.45
N LEU A 159 -10.43 -15.88 1.40
CA LEU A 159 -9.38 -16.84 1.79
C LEU A 159 -9.31 -17.06 3.31
N ARG A 160 -9.93 -16.18 4.09
CA ARG A 160 -10.08 -16.25 5.55
C ARG A 160 -11.45 -16.80 5.98
N GLY A 161 -12.31 -17.16 5.02
CA GLY A 161 -13.70 -17.52 5.30
C GLY A 161 -14.62 -16.32 5.54
N GLU A 162 -14.12 -15.10 5.34
CA GLU A 162 -14.90 -13.87 5.48
C GLU A 162 -15.66 -13.55 4.19
N ARG A 163 -16.77 -12.81 4.28
CA ARG A 163 -17.46 -12.27 3.11
C ARG A 163 -16.68 -11.09 2.53
N ARG A 164 -16.40 -11.13 1.22
CA ARG A 164 -15.86 -9.98 0.49
C ARG A 164 -16.97 -8.94 0.32
N PRO A 165 -16.75 -7.65 0.63
CA PRO A 165 -17.72 -6.61 0.31
C PRO A 165 -17.85 -6.44 -1.21
N ALA A 166 -19.07 -6.17 -1.70
CA ALA A 166 -19.36 -6.11 -3.13
C ALA A 166 -18.51 -5.08 -3.89
N TRP A 167 -18.11 -3.98 -3.23
CA TRP A 167 -17.30 -2.91 -3.81
C TRP A 167 -15.82 -3.26 -3.97
N ALA A 168 -15.27 -4.22 -3.22
CA ALA A 168 -13.81 -4.43 -3.21
C ALA A 168 -13.27 -4.90 -4.55
N LEU A 169 -13.99 -5.75 -5.28
CA LEU A 169 -13.55 -6.19 -6.59
C LEU A 169 -13.63 -5.07 -7.65
N PRO A 170 -14.75 -4.36 -7.84
CA PRO A 170 -14.81 -3.27 -8.82
C PRO A 170 -13.81 -2.15 -8.50
N THR A 171 -13.59 -1.80 -7.23
CA THR A 171 -12.56 -0.82 -6.86
C THR A 171 -11.15 -1.31 -7.20
N ALA A 172 -10.85 -2.61 -7.02
CA ALA A 172 -9.56 -3.16 -7.41
C ALA A 172 -9.35 -3.15 -8.92
N VAL A 173 -10.38 -3.50 -9.69
CA VAL A 173 -10.35 -3.42 -11.16
C VAL A 173 -10.14 -1.97 -11.59
N LEU A 174 -10.89 -1.02 -11.03
CA LEU A 174 -10.74 0.40 -11.33
C LEU A 174 -9.32 0.89 -11.02
N ALA A 175 -8.75 0.54 -9.88
CA ALA A 175 -7.38 0.92 -9.52
C ALA A 175 -6.35 0.38 -10.52
N VAL A 176 -6.51 -0.86 -10.99
CA VAL A 176 -5.64 -1.46 -12.01
C VAL A 176 -5.80 -0.74 -13.36
N VAL A 177 -7.04 -0.45 -13.77
CA VAL A 177 -7.31 0.30 -15.01
C VAL A 177 -6.71 1.70 -14.95
N LEU A 178 -6.88 2.43 -13.84
CA LEU A 178 -6.29 3.76 -13.67
C LEU A 178 -4.76 3.71 -13.67
N GLY A 179 -4.17 2.69 -13.02
CA GLY A 179 -2.72 2.48 -13.05
C GLY A 179 -2.20 2.19 -14.46
N LEU A 180 -2.92 1.38 -15.24
CA LEU A 180 -2.59 1.12 -16.64
C LEU A 180 -2.70 2.39 -17.50
N LEU A 181 -3.80 3.14 -17.36
CA LEU A 181 -4.00 4.41 -18.07
C LEU A 181 -2.90 5.42 -17.72
N PHE A 182 -2.48 5.47 -16.45
CA PHE A 182 -1.37 6.30 -16.03
C PHE A 182 -0.06 5.90 -16.74
N VAL A 183 0.27 4.61 -16.80
CA VAL A 183 1.47 4.13 -17.52
C VAL A 183 1.38 4.47 -19.01
N LEU A 184 0.22 4.24 -19.63
CA LEU A 184 0.02 4.57 -21.05
C LEU A 184 0.21 6.07 -21.28
N ALA A 185 -0.46 6.92 -20.50
CA ALA A 185 -0.32 8.36 -20.60
C ALA A 185 1.14 8.80 -20.40
N PHE A 186 1.83 8.22 -19.41
CA PHE A 186 3.24 8.52 -19.15
C PHE A 186 4.15 8.13 -20.31
N VAL A 187 3.97 6.93 -20.89
CA VAL A 187 4.75 6.48 -22.06
C VAL A 187 4.50 7.37 -23.27
N HIS A 188 3.25 7.81 -23.50
CA HIS A 188 2.94 8.74 -24.59
C HIS A 188 3.52 10.15 -24.37
N GLN A 189 3.92 10.51 -23.14
CA GLN A 189 4.62 11.76 -22.85
C GLN A 189 6.14 11.68 -23.07
N LEU A 190 6.70 10.47 -23.20
CA LEU A 190 8.12 10.33 -23.47
C LEU A 190 8.41 10.71 -24.93
N PRO A 191 9.51 11.44 -25.18
CA PRO A 191 9.89 11.90 -26.52
C PRO A 191 10.36 10.76 -27.43
#